data_AF-A0A0F8VYC3-F1
#
_entry.id   AF-A0A0F8VYC3-F1
#
_cell.length_a   1.000
_cell.length_b   1.000
_cell.length_c   1.000
_cell.angle_alpha   90.00
_cell.angle_beta   90.00
_cell.angle_gamma   90.00
#
_symmetry.space_group_name_H-M   'P 1'
#
loop_
_entity.id
_entity.type
_entity.pdbx_description
1 polymer ?
#
loop_
_entity_poly.entity_id
_entity_poly.type
_entity_poly.pdbx_seq_one_letter_code
_entity_poly.pdbx_strand_id
1 'polypeptide(L)' 'MTHKEIEIQMALGTIQPQDLNAEDFNHWMHLSEQLMARDMKAAEEKRLRSAGQSTEDSKQND' A
#
# COMPACT_ATOMS: atom_id res chain seq x y z
N MET A 1 15.58 -3.55 19.27
CA MET A 1 14.34 -2.90 18.84
C MET A 1 13.51 -3.96 18.15
N THR A 2 12.21 -4.02 18.39
CA THR A 2 11.32 -4.95 17.70
C THR A 2 11.01 -4.43 16.29
N HIS A 3 10.62 -5.33 15.38
CA HIS A 3 10.17 -4.92 14.04
C HIS A 3 9.05 -3.88 14.08
N LYS A 4 8.09 -3.99 15.02
CA LYS A 4 7.03 -2.99 15.20
C LYS A 4 7.55 -1.61 15.58
N GLU A 5 8.56 -1.55 16.45
CA GLU A 5 9.18 -0.28 16.83
C GLU A 5 9.90 0.36 15.65
N ILE A 6 10.56 -0.45 14.80
CA ILE A 6 11.20 0.01 13.57
C ILE A 6 10.16 0.56 12.60
N GLU A 7 9.07 -0.16 12.36
CA GLU A 7 7.97 0.29 11.48
C GLU A 7 7.41 1.65 11.92
N ILE A 8 7.14 1.81 13.23
CA ILE A 8 6.63 3.06 13.80
C ILE A 8 7.66 4.18 13.60
N GLN A 9 8.94 3.93 13.90
CA GLN A 9 9.98 4.94 13.80
C GLN A 9 10.28 5.34 12.35
N MET A 10 10.24 4.39 11.41
CA MET A 10 10.36 4.65 9.97
C MET A 10 9.19 5.49 9.46
N ALA A 11 7.95 5.15 9.87
CA ALA A 11 6.75 5.90 9.50
C ALA A 11 6.74 7.33 10.09
N LEU A 12 7.30 7.52 11.28
CA LEU A 12 7.48 8.83 11.92
C LEU A 12 8.69 9.60 11.38
N GLY A 13 9.53 8.98 10.55
CA GLY A 13 10.77 9.57 10.04
C GLY A 13 11.84 9.80 11.12
N THR A 14 11.73 9.14 12.27
CA THR A 14 12.67 9.29 13.40
C THR A 14 13.94 8.47 13.21
N ILE A 15 13.91 7.46 12.34
CA ILE A 15 15.08 6.71 11.86
C ILE A 15 15.01 6.64 10.34
N GLN A 16 16.17 6.59 9.67
CA GLN A 16 16.24 6.49 8.20
C GLN A 16 16.68 5.08 7.78
N PRO A 17 16.38 4.64 6.53
CA PRO A 17 16.72 3.29 6.07
C PRO A 17 18.21 2.93 6.22
N GLN A 18 19.12 3.91 6.04
CA GLN A 18 20.56 3.69 6.19
C GLN A 18 21.01 3.45 7.63
N ASP A 19 20.17 3.75 8.62
CA ASP A 19 20.44 3.53 10.04
C ASP A 19 20.06 2.10 10.48
N LEU A 20 19.39 1.34 9.60
CA LEU A 20 18.97 -0.03 9.87
C LEU A 20 20.10 -1.02 9.59
N ASN A 21 20.13 -2.13 10.35
CA ASN A 21 20.92 -3.27 9.95
C ASN A 21 20.25 -4.03 8.78
N ALA A 22 20.94 -5.02 8.22
CA ALA A 22 20.45 -5.75 7.06
C ALA A 22 19.11 -6.50 7.32
N GLU A 23 18.90 -7.05 8.51
CA GLU A 23 17.68 -7.77 8.87
C GLU A 23 16.49 -6.81 8.93
N ASP A 24 16.66 -5.71 9.67
CA ASP A 24 15.64 -4.68 9.86
C ASP A 24 15.29 -3.97 8.54
N PHE A 25 16.29 -3.71 7.71
CA PHE A 25 16.11 -3.14 6.38
C PHE A 25 15.30 -4.08 5.48
N ASN A 26 15.64 -5.38 5.46
CA ASN A 26 14.92 -6.36 4.66
C ASN A 26 13.46 -6.51 5.14
N HIS A 27 13.23 -6.48 6.46
CA HIS A 27 11.88 -6.46 7.02
C HIS A 27 11.09 -5.25 6.55
N TRP A 28 11.66 -4.05 6.66
CA TRP A 28 11.03 -2.80 6.22
C TRP A 28 10.71 -2.80 4.71
N MET A 29 11.65 -3.25 3.89
CA MET A 29 11.46 -3.36 2.43
C MET A 29 10.33 -4.33 2.10
N HIS A 30 10.32 -5.51 2.72
CA HIS A 30 9.27 -6.50 2.50
C HIS A 30 7.88 -5.97 2.89
N LEU A 31 7.77 -5.29 4.03
CA LEU A 31 6.51 -4.67 4.44
C LEU A 31 6.06 -3.60 3.45
N SER A 32 6.98 -2.76 2.97
CA SER A 32 6.70 -1.70 2.01
C SER A 32 6.16 -2.26 0.69
N GLU A 33 6.74 -3.35 0.19
CA GLU A 33 6.26 -4.07 -1.00
C GLU A 33 4.82 -4.58 -0.84
N GLN A 34 4.52 -5.19 0.31
CA GLN A 34 3.17 -5.69 0.61
C GLN A 34 2.13 -4.55 0.63
N LEU A 35 2.48 -3.41 1.24
CA LEU A 35 1.59 -2.25 1.31
C LEU A 35 1.32 -1.67 -0.08
N MET A 36 2.35 -1.50 -0.91
CA MET A 36 2.19 -1.03 -2.29
C MET A 36 1.32 -1.97 -3.13
N ALA A 37 1.53 -3.29 -3.01
CA ALA A 37 0.73 -4.28 -3.72
C ALA A 37 -0.75 -4.22 -3.32
N ARG A 38 -1.03 -4.06 -2.02
CA ARG A 38 -2.39 -3.89 -1.51
C ARG A 38 -3.05 -2.63 -2.06
N ASP A 39 -2.34 -1.51 -2.05
CA ASP A 39 -2.87 -0.22 -2.49
C ASP A 39 -3.12 -0.20 -4.01
N MET A 40 -2.24 -0.83 -4.80
CA MET A 40 -2.46 -1.06 -6.23
C MET A 40 -3.70 -1.91 -6.50
N LYS A 41 -3.87 -3.02 -5.77
CA LYS A 41 -5.06 -3.87 -5.89
C LYS A 41 -6.34 -3.09 -5.55
N ALA A 42 -6.33 -2.32 -4.47
CA ALA A 42 -7.47 -1.50 -4.08
C ALA A 42 -7.80 -0.42 -5.12
N ALA A 43 -6.77 0.21 -5.71
CA ALA A 43 -6.94 1.17 -6.79
C ALA A 43 -7.55 0.52 -8.05
N GLU A 44 -7.10 -0.67 -8.41
CA GLU A 44 -7.65 -1.43 -9.54
C GLU A 44 -9.10 -1.85 -9.31
N GLU A 45 -9.43 -2.36 -8.12
CA GLU A 45 -10.81 -2.69 -7.73
C GLU A 45 -11.73 -1.46 -7.75
N LYS A 46 -11.21 -0.29 -7.38
CA LYS A 46 -11.94 0.98 -7.48
C LYS A 46 -12.19 1.36 -8.95
N ARG A 47 -11.17 1.25 -9.80
CA ARG A 47 -11.26 1.52 -11.24
C ARG A 47 -12.30 0.62 -11.93
N LEU A 48 -12.24 -0.69 -11.67
CA LEU A 48 -13.17 -1.66 -12.24
C LEU A 48 -14.63 -1.41 -11.81
N ARG A 49 -14.86 -1.07 -10.53
CA ARG A 49 -16.21 -0.69 -10.06
C ARG A 49 -16.75 0.54 -10.77
N SER A 50 -15.93 1.59 -10.91
CA SER A 50 -16.36 2.80 -11.64
C SER A 50 -16.64 2.56 -13.11
N ALA A 51 -15.90 1.64 -13.75
CA ALA A 51 -16.14 1.27 -15.15
C ALA A 51 -17.43 0.45 -15.31
N GLY A 52 -17.74 -0.45 -14.37
CA GLY A 52 -18.97 -1.25 -14.37
C GLY A 52 -20.26 -0.45 -14.14
N GLN A 53 -20.21 0.58 -13.29
CA GLN A 53 -21.37 1.46 -13.05
C GLN A 53 -21.72 2.32 -14.27
N SER A 54 -20.72 2.76 -15.05
CA SER A 54 -20.96 3.58 -16.25
C SER A 54 -21.75 2.85 -17.35
N THR A 55 -21.74 1.51 -17.36
CA THR A 55 -22.52 0.69 -18.30
C THR A 55 -23.97 0.43 -17.90
N GLU A 56 -24.32 0.56 -16.61
CA GLU A 56 -25.69 0.33 -16.13
C GLU A 56 -26.56 1.60 -16.20
N ASP A 57 -25.99 2.76 -15.90
CA ASP A 57 -26.69 4.06 -16.01
C ASP A 57 -27.01 4.43 -17.47
N SER A 58 -26.26 3.89 -18.45
CA SER A 58 -26.49 4.14 -19.88
C SER A 58 -27.64 3.31 -20.47
N LYS A 59 -28.18 2.32 -19.75
CA LYS A 59 -29.28 1.44 -20.23
C LYS A 59 -30.66 1.81 -19.69
N GLN A 60 -30.76 2.77 -18.77
CA GLN A 60 -32.03 3.22 -18.18
C GLN A 60 -32.58 4.52 -18.80
N ASN A 61 -31.86 5.12 -19.77
CA ASN A 61 -32.22 6.39 -20.41
C ASN A 61 -32.61 6.28 -21.90
N ASP A 62 -32.82 5.06 -22.42
CA ASP A 62 -33.41 4.82 -23.74
C ASP A 62 -34.86 4.31 -23.63
#